data_AF-A0A925WDW9-F1
#
_entry.id   AF-A0A925WDW9-F1
#
_cell.length_a   1.000
_cell.length_b   1.000
_cell.length_c   1.000
_cell.angle_alpha   90.00
_cell.angle_beta   90.00
_cell.angle_gamma   90.00
#
_symmetry.space_group_name_H-M   'P 1'
#
loop_
_entity.id
_entity.type
_entity.pdbx_description
1 polymer ?
#
loop_
_entity_poly.entity_id
_entity_poly.type
_entity_poly.pdbx_seq_one_letter_code
_entity_poly.pdbx_strand_id
1 'polypeptide(L)'
;MSALFELPPEMITRQTITEPRTARGRALLEGLNPRQRDAVVHAGSPLLIVAGAGSGKTRVLSHRIGWLLAERDVHPGEIMSITFTNKAAAEMKERV
;
A
#
# COMPACT_ATOMS: atom_id res chain seq x y z
N MET A 1 1.03 33.00 31.08
CA MET A 1 -0.26 32.32 30.78
C MET A 1 -0.05 31.47 29.55
N SER A 2 0.18 30.17 29.76
CA SER A 2 0.38 29.16 28.73
C SER A 2 -0.97 28.80 28.09
N ALA A 3 -1.10 28.95 26.78
CA ALA A 3 -2.21 28.37 26.05
C ALA A 3 -2.07 26.84 26.10
N LEU A 4 -2.91 26.22 26.92
CA LEU A 4 -3.20 24.78 26.92
C LEU A 4 -3.94 24.45 25.62
N PHE A 5 -3.19 24.20 24.55
CA PHE A 5 -3.63 23.30 23.50
C PHE A 5 -2.85 22.00 23.74
N GLU A 6 -3.38 21.16 24.64
CA GLU A 6 -2.93 19.78 24.71
C GLU A 6 -3.33 19.12 23.40
N LEU A 7 -2.38 19.03 22.48
CA LEU A 7 -2.50 18.14 21.34
C LEU A 7 -2.69 16.73 21.90
N PRO A 8 -3.70 15.96 21.44
CA PRO A 8 -3.96 14.63 21.93
C PRO A 8 -2.69 13.78 21.82
N PRO A 9 -2.40 12.91 22.81
CA PRO A 9 -1.22 12.07 22.81
C PRO A 9 -1.29 11.15 21.59
N GLU A 10 -0.40 11.43 20.65
CA GLU A 10 -0.04 10.63 19.49
C GLU A 10 -1.23 10.06 18.69
N MET A 11 -1.58 10.81 17.64
CA MET A 11 -2.13 10.25 16.41
C MET A 11 -1.23 9.07 16.01
N ILE A 12 -1.62 7.84 16.41
CA ILE A 12 -0.88 6.58 16.26
C ILE A 12 0.04 6.71 15.06
N THR A 13 1.34 6.91 15.31
CA THR A 13 2.29 6.98 14.22
C THR A 13 2.07 5.67 13.48
N ARG A 14 1.49 5.73 12.27
CA ARG A 14 1.23 4.55 11.47
C ARG A 14 2.61 4.05 11.07
N GLN A 15 3.29 3.34 11.98
CA GLN A 15 4.70 2.98 11.94
C GLN A 15 5.08 2.62 10.52
N THR A 16 6.18 3.15 9.98
CA THR A 16 6.60 2.86 8.61
C THR A 16 7.02 1.40 8.52
N ILE A 17 6.04 0.50 8.37
CA ILE A 17 6.25 -0.94 8.23
C ILE A 17 6.78 -1.14 6.82
N THR A 18 8.09 -1.32 6.72
CA THR A 18 8.83 -1.60 5.48
C THR A 18 9.31 -3.04 5.40
N GLU A 19 9.34 -3.73 6.54
CA GLU A 19 9.68 -5.14 6.66
C GLU A 19 8.43 -5.97 6.99
N PRO A 20 8.26 -7.13 6.35
CA PRO A 20 7.07 -7.96 6.52
C PRO A 20 7.05 -8.66 7.87
N ARG A 21 5.93 -8.55 8.60
CA ARG A 21 5.69 -9.28 9.86
C ARG A 21 5.03 -10.63 9.62
N THR A 22 4.29 -10.78 8.52
CA THR A 22 3.58 -12.01 8.16
C THR A 22 4.27 -12.77 7.03
N ALA A 23 3.97 -14.07 6.91
CA ALA A 23 4.41 -14.87 5.76
C ALA A 23 3.81 -14.35 4.44
N ARG A 24 2.56 -13.87 4.47
CA ARG A 24 1.90 -13.26 3.30
C ARG A 24 2.60 -11.97 2.89
N GLY A 25 2.99 -11.13 3.85
CA GLY A 25 3.79 -9.92 3.60
C GLY A 25 5.12 -10.24 2.92
N ARG A 26 5.84 -11.28 3.38
CA ARG A 26 7.08 -11.73 2.73
C ARG A 26 6.85 -12.11 1.27
N ALA A 27 5.86 -12.97 1.01
CA ALA A 27 5.51 -13.41 -0.34
C ALA A 27 5.12 -12.24 -1.26
N LEU A 28 4.47 -11.21 -0.72
CA LEU A 28 4.12 -9.99 -1.47
C LEU A 28 5.34 -9.15 -1.88
N LEU A 29 6.50 -9.30 -1.22
CA LEU A 29 7.71 -8.57 -1.61
C LEU A 29 8.66 -9.40 -2.49
N GLU A 30 8.41 -10.70 -2.63
CA GLU A 30 9.24 -11.61 -3.41
C GLU A 30 9.24 -11.27 -4.91
N GLY A 31 10.44 -11.27 -5.50
CA GLY A 31 10.65 -11.01 -6.93
C GLY A 31 10.33 -9.58 -7.38
N LEU A 32 10.10 -8.65 -6.45
CA LEU A 32 10.03 -7.22 -6.75
C LEU A 32 11.44 -6.63 -6.83
N ASN A 33 11.65 -5.71 -7.78
CA ASN A 33 12.85 -4.89 -7.75
C ASN A 33 12.76 -3.84 -6.62
N PRO A 34 13.87 -3.18 -6.25
CA PRO A 34 13.87 -2.23 -5.12
C PRO A 34 12.80 -1.13 -5.23
N ARG A 35 12.64 -0.50 -6.40
CA ARG A 35 11.64 0.57 -6.61
C ARG A 35 10.20 0.07 -6.49
N GLN A 36 9.93 -1.15 -6.96
CA GLN A 36 8.61 -1.77 -6.82
C GLN A 36 8.34 -2.12 -5.35
N ARG A 37 9.33 -2.63 -4.63
CA ARG A 37 9.24 -2.89 -3.18
C ARG A 37 8.94 -1.61 -2.41
N ASP A 38 9.68 -0.53 -2.67
CA ASP A 38 9.46 0.78 -2.05
C ASP A 38 8.03 1.27 -2.28
N ALA A 39 7.53 1.15 -3.52
CA ALA A 39 6.17 1.52 -3.86
C ALA A 39 5.10 0.67 -3.16
N VAL A 40 5.35 -0.62 -2.93
CA VAL A 40 4.43 -1.52 -2.21
C VAL A 40 4.37 -1.15 -0.73
N VAL A 41 5.52 -0.93 -0.09
CA VAL A 41 5.59 -0.67 1.37
C VAL A 41 5.36 0.79 1.75
N HIS A 42 5.34 1.72 0.78
CA HIS A 42 5.19 3.16 1.01
C HIS A 42 3.98 3.49 1.89
N ALA A 43 4.19 4.36 2.88
CA ALA A 43 3.21 4.80 3.85
C ALA A 43 3.29 6.32 4.07
N GLY A 44 2.21 6.90 4.62
CA GLY A 44 2.17 8.32 4.96
C GLY A 44 1.64 9.16 3.80
N SER A 45 2.52 9.92 3.15
CA SER A 45 2.15 10.92 2.15
C SER A 45 1.60 10.29 0.85
N PRO A 46 0.92 11.09 -0.01
CA PRO A 46 0.60 10.66 -1.37
C PRO A 46 1.83 10.19 -2.16
N LEU A 47 1.65 9.20 -3.03
CA LEU A 47 2.70 8.61 -3.87
C LEU A 47 2.29 8.67 -5.35
N LEU A 48 3.15 9.23 -6.20
CA LEU A 48 3.03 9.17 -7.65
C LEU A 48 4.03 8.14 -8.20
N ILE A 49 3.52 7.17 -8.97
CA ILE A 49 4.34 6.17 -9.65
C ILE A 49 4.32 6.46 -11.15
N VAL A 50 5.46 6.86 -11.70
CA VAL A 50 5.64 7.03 -13.15
C VAL A 50 6.29 5.77 -13.71
N ALA A 51 5.61 5.09 -14.62
CA ALA A 51 6.03 3.76 -15.06
C ALA A 51 5.68 3.51 -16.54
N GLY A 52 6.67 3.01 -17.30
CA GLY A 52 6.50 2.67 -18.72
C GLY A 52 5.69 1.39 -18.96
N ALA A 53 5.53 1.02 -20.23
CA ALA A 53 5.00 -0.30 -20.60
C ALA A 53 5.88 -1.43 -20.01
N GLY A 54 5.30 -2.57 -19.64
CA GLY A 54 6.04 -3.72 -19.11
C GLY A 54 6.66 -3.57 -17.70
N SER A 55 6.63 -2.39 -17.10
CA SER A 55 7.27 -2.08 -15.80
C SER A 55 6.64 -2.74 -14.56
N GLY A 56 5.57 -3.53 -14.73
CA GLY A 56 4.87 -4.19 -13.63
C GLY A 56 3.87 -3.33 -12.85
N LYS A 57 3.39 -2.21 -13.41
CA LYS A 57 2.40 -1.27 -12.80
C LYS A 57 1.27 -1.98 -12.03
N THR A 58 0.61 -2.90 -12.72
CA THR A 58 -0.54 -3.65 -12.19
C THR A 58 -0.12 -4.58 -11.05
N ARG A 59 1.05 -5.23 -11.17
CA ARG A 59 1.61 -6.07 -10.11
C ARG A 59 1.90 -5.25 -8.85
N VAL A 60 2.52 -4.09 -9.00
CA VAL A 60 2.76 -3.17 -7.86
C VAL A 60 1.46 -2.76 -7.19
N LEU A 61 0.42 -2.40 -7.93
CA LEU A 61 -0.88 -2.04 -7.37
C LEU A 61 -1.54 -3.20 -6.60
N SER A 62 -1.61 -4.39 -7.19
CA SER A 62 -2.18 -5.57 -6.50
C SER A 62 -1.38 -5.92 -5.25
N HIS A 63 -0.05 -5.92 -5.33
CA HIS A 63 0.83 -6.22 -4.20
C HIS A 63 0.71 -5.16 -3.09
N ARG A 64 0.55 -3.88 -3.45
CA ARG A 64 0.30 -2.80 -2.48
C ARG A 64 -1.01 -2.99 -1.74
N ILE A 65 -2.09 -3.34 -2.43
CA ILE A 65 -3.37 -3.62 -1.78
C ILE A 65 -3.20 -4.81 -0.82
N GLY A 66 -2.58 -5.90 -1.28
CA GLY A 66 -2.27 -7.05 -0.43
C GLY A 66 -1.44 -6.68 0.80
N TRP A 67 -0.46 -5.78 0.66
CA TRP A 67 0.38 -5.29 1.76
C TRP A 67 -0.42 -4.49 2.79
N LEU A 68 -1.31 -3.60 2.33
CA LEU A 68 -2.19 -2.84 3.22
C LEU A 68 -3.08 -3.77 4.07
N LEU A 69 -3.62 -4.82 3.44
CA LEU A 69 -4.44 -5.82 4.12
C LEU A 69 -3.64 -6.71 5.08
N ALA A 70 -2.45 -7.16 4.68
CA ALA A 70 -1.67 -8.13 5.44
C ALA A 70 -0.80 -7.52 6.55
N GLU A 71 -0.34 -6.28 6.37
CA GLU A 71 0.71 -5.69 7.20
C GLU A 71 0.32 -4.38 7.86
N ARG A 72 -0.77 -3.74 7.42
CA ARG A 72 -1.18 -2.40 7.89
C ARG A 72 -2.55 -2.38 8.55
N ASP A 73 -3.14 -3.55 8.76
CA ASP A 73 -4.45 -3.74 9.40
C ASP A 73 -5.55 -2.88 8.76
N VAL A 74 -5.43 -2.61 7.44
CA VAL A 74 -6.43 -1.85 6.69
C VAL A 74 -7.60 -2.78 6.37
N HIS A 75 -8.82 -2.34 6.67
CA HIS A 75 -10.01 -3.10 6.34
C HIS A 75 -10.29 -3.03 4.82
N PRO A 76 -10.73 -4.11 4.16
CA PRO A 76 -10.98 -4.09 2.71
C PRO A 76 -11.90 -2.98 2.24
N GLY A 77 -12.91 -2.63 3.05
CA GLY A 77 -13.84 -1.53 2.77
C GLY A 77 -13.22 -0.12 2.79
N GLU A 78 -11.99 0.04 3.27
CA GLU A 78 -11.25 1.31 3.28
C GLU A 78 -10.38 1.48 2.03
N ILE A 79 -10.34 0.48 1.13
CA ILE A 79 -9.51 0.50 -0.07
C ILE A 79 -10.40 0.67 -1.31
N MET A 80 -10.15 1.73 -2.07
CA MET A 80 -10.75 1.96 -3.38
C MET A 80 -9.67 1.93 -4.47
N SER A 81 -9.85 1.06 -5.45
CA SER A 81 -9.00 0.98 -6.65
C SER A 81 -9.84 1.33 -7.87
N ILE A 82 -9.35 2.24 -8.71
CA ILE A 82 -10.05 2.76 -9.88
C ILE A 82 -9.18 2.52 -11.12
N THR A 83 -9.82 2.15 -12.23
CA THR A 83 -9.17 1.95 -13.52
C THR A 83 -10.12 2.32 -14.66
N PHE A 84 -9.59 2.44 -15.88
CA PHE A 84 -10.34 2.95 -17.03
C PHE A 84 -11.38 1.97 -17.58
N THR A 85 -11.23 0.66 -17.37
CA THR A 85 -12.11 -0.34 -17.99
C THR A 85 -12.61 -1.37 -16.97
N ASN A 86 -13.83 -1.86 -17.18
CA ASN A 86 -14.42 -2.93 -16.36
C ASN A 86 -13.58 -4.21 -16.41
N LYS A 87 -12.96 -4.51 -17.55
CA LYS A 87 -12.06 -5.67 -17.68
C LYS A 87 -10.87 -5.56 -16.74
N ALA A 88 -10.19 -4.41 -16.72
CA ALA A 88 -9.07 -4.19 -15.80
C ALA A 88 -9.51 -4.20 -14.33
N ALA A 89 -10.72 -3.73 -14.03
CA ALA A 89 -11.28 -3.79 -12.68
C ALA A 89 -11.53 -5.23 -12.23
N ALA A 90 -12.09 -6.07 -13.11
CA ALA A 90 -12.28 -7.50 -12.86
C ALA A 90 -10.94 -8.23 -12.65
N GLU A 91 -9.95 -7.99 -13.52
CA GLU A 91 -8.60 -8.56 -13.38
C GLU A 91 -7.91 -8.12 -12.08
N MET A 92 -8.15 -6.89 -11.61
CA MET A 92 -7.62 -6.42 -10.33
C MET A 92 -8.29 -7.14 -9.16
N LYS A 93 -9.60 -7.36 -9.22
CA LYS A 93 -10.37 -8.09 -8.20
C LYS A 93 -9.93 -9.54 -8.05
N GLU A 94 -9.59 -10.21 -9.15
CA GLU A 94 -9.10 -11.60 -9.13
C GLU A 94 -7.72 -11.76 -8.50
N ARG A 95 -6.93 -10.67 -8.38
CA ARG A 95 -5.55 -10.69 -7.90
C ARG A 95 -5.39 -10.37 -6.42
N VAL A 96 -6.44 -9.92 -5.74
CA VAL A 96 -6.40 -9.38 -4.35
C VAL A 96 -7.10 -10.31 -3.37
#